data_AF-A0A9N8PLQ7-F1
#
_entry.id   AF-A0A9N8PLQ7-F1
#
_cell.length_a   1.000
_cell.length_b   1.000
_cell.length_c   1.000
_cell.angle_alpha   90.00
_cell.angle_beta   90.00
_cell.angle_gamma   90.00
#
_symmetry.space_group_name_H-M   'P 1'
#
loop_
_entity.id
_entity.type
_entity.pdbx_description
1 polymer ?
#
loop_
_entity_poly.entity_id
_entity_poly.type
_entity_poly.pdbx_seq_one_letter_code
_entity_poly.pdbx_strand_id
1 'polypeptide(L)'
;MSSTLRWFVGVPKTNSASLFARSFSLYHACQYDKGRYAKWRLKHPEAYRRKLDYGIAYRNTLREENPELYDQQTAARYRAYYKKMRQDPDAWRKRIDQTIPHIERWRQDPDNRARIHAARDRFREARMEDERYKFYVRLKNWCYKYSWVREQLPWKSYQPVLYDNKVEHHCDGCNWTRLGGKKLWWKKIETSPAADSCSWLCFHCYVPKTNWAEALPQGYEDLGTTTIKEIIKRRDSLGHGG
;
A
#
# COMPACT_ATOMS: atom_id res chain seq x y z
N MET A 1 46.49 30.70 -9.78
CA MET A 1 46.05 30.15 -8.47
C MET A 1 44.52 30.13 -8.44
N SER A 2 43.97 29.06 -7.87
CA SER A 2 42.56 28.79 -7.55
C SER A 2 41.60 28.38 -8.69
N SER A 3 41.71 27.09 -8.99
CA SER A 3 40.63 26.22 -9.46
C SER A 3 39.53 26.12 -8.38
N THR A 4 38.26 26.27 -8.74
CA THR A 4 37.13 25.98 -7.84
C THR A 4 36.22 24.95 -8.52
N LEU A 5 36.46 23.68 -8.17
CA LEU A 5 35.65 22.52 -8.53
C LEU A 5 34.28 22.60 -7.86
N ARG A 6 33.23 22.69 -8.68
CA ARG A 6 31.82 22.57 -8.25
C ARG A 6 31.48 21.08 -8.13
N TRP A 7 31.52 20.55 -6.91
CA TRP A 7 31.02 19.21 -6.62
C TRP A 7 29.49 19.20 -6.66
N PHE A 8 28.91 18.70 -7.74
CA PHE A 8 27.53 18.23 -7.75
C PHE A 8 27.47 16.90 -7.00
N VAL A 9 27.05 16.94 -5.74
CA VAL A 9 26.67 15.71 -5.03
C VAL A 9 25.31 15.28 -5.60
N GLY A 10 25.37 14.35 -6.55
CA GLY A 10 24.21 13.64 -7.05
C GLY A 10 23.55 12.88 -5.91
N VAL A 11 22.41 13.37 -5.46
CA VAL A 11 21.51 12.61 -4.59
C VAL A 11 21.14 11.32 -5.32
N PRO A 12 21.40 10.13 -4.75
CA PRO A 12 20.96 8.89 -5.36
C PRO A 12 19.43 8.92 -5.42
N LYS A 13 18.87 8.92 -6.63
CA LYS A 13 17.45 8.66 -6.83
C LYS A 13 17.19 7.27 -6.27
N THR A 14 16.66 7.21 -5.05
CA THR A 14 16.14 5.97 -4.51
C THR A 14 14.98 5.56 -5.42
N ASN A 15 15.24 4.59 -6.29
CA ASN A 15 14.23 3.87 -7.06
C ASN A 15 13.39 3.02 -6.08
N SER A 16 12.71 3.69 -5.15
CA SER A 16 11.60 3.14 -4.38
C SER A 16 10.45 3.02 -5.36
N ALA A 17 10.49 1.99 -6.21
CA ALA A 17 9.31 1.48 -6.87
C ALA A 17 8.19 1.42 -5.82
N SER A 18 7.14 2.22 -6.03
CA SER A 18 6.09 2.44 -5.05
C SER A 18 5.66 1.12 -4.41
N LEU A 19 5.44 1.11 -3.10
CA LEU A 19 4.87 -0.02 -2.34
C LEU A 19 3.55 -0.57 -2.95
N PHE A 20 2.95 0.19 -3.87
CA PHE A 20 1.80 -0.18 -4.70
C PHE A 20 2.11 -1.13 -5.86
N ALA A 21 3.33 -1.19 -6.38
CA ALA A 21 3.62 -1.92 -7.61
C ALA A 21 3.72 -3.44 -7.42
N ARG A 22 4.15 -3.92 -6.25
CA ARG A 22 4.42 -5.35 -6.02
C ARG A 22 3.31 -6.10 -5.28
N SER A 23 2.55 -5.43 -4.41
CA SER A 23 1.44 -6.06 -3.67
C SER A 23 0.14 -6.16 -4.48
N PHE A 24 0.02 -5.42 -5.58
CA PHE A 24 -1.15 -5.42 -6.46
C PHE A 24 -1.00 -6.28 -7.73
N SER A 25 0.11 -7.01 -7.91
CA SER A 25 0.25 -7.89 -9.09
C SER A 25 -0.74 -9.06 -9.09
N LEU A 26 -1.25 -9.44 -7.91
CA LEU A 26 -2.32 -10.44 -7.77
C LEU A 26 -3.65 -9.99 -8.39
N TYR A 27 -3.91 -8.69 -8.48
CA TYR A 27 -5.13 -8.16 -9.09
C TYR A 27 -5.13 -8.28 -10.62
N HIS A 28 -3.95 -8.44 -11.24
CA HIS A 28 -3.83 -8.56 -12.69
C HIS A 28 -3.92 -10.00 -13.21
N ALA A 29 -3.70 -11.01 -12.36
CA ALA A 29 -3.88 -12.41 -12.74
C ALA A 29 -5.37 -12.74 -13.02
N CYS A 30 -6.30 -12.01 -12.41
CA CYS A 30 -7.75 -12.14 -12.57
C CYS A 30 -8.36 -11.28 -13.70
N GLN A 31 -7.57 -10.57 -14.50
CA GLN A 31 -8.10 -9.68 -15.54
C GLN A 31 -7.97 -10.25 -16.95
N TYR A 32 -8.81 -11.23 -17.29
CA TYR A 32 -9.23 -11.45 -18.67
C TYR A 32 -10.67 -11.94 -18.74
N ASP A 33 -11.62 -11.05 -18.45
CA ASP A 33 -12.87 -11.09 -19.19
C ASP A 33 -13.00 -9.81 -20.02
N LYS A 34 -12.67 -9.95 -21.29
CA LYS A 34 -13.15 -9.06 -22.33
C LYS A 34 -13.95 -10.00 -23.22
N GLY A 35 -15.28 -9.88 -23.27
CA GLY A 35 -16.13 -10.76 -24.08
C GLY A 35 -15.68 -10.91 -25.55
N ARG A 36 -14.90 -9.97 -26.08
CA ARG A 36 -14.23 -10.05 -27.39
C ARG A 36 -13.07 -11.06 -27.45
N TYR A 37 -12.26 -11.16 -26.40
CA TYR A 37 -11.17 -12.14 -26.26
C TYR A 37 -11.68 -13.52 -25.84
N ALA A 38 -12.77 -13.61 -25.06
CA ALA A 38 -13.41 -14.89 -24.75
C ALA A 38 -14.01 -15.54 -26.02
N LYS A 39 -14.72 -14.76 -26.84
CA LYS A 39 -15.22 -15.19 -28.15
C LYS A 39 -14.08 -15.56 -29.12
N TRP A 40 -12.98 -14.80 -29.12
CA TRP A 40 -11.83 -15.10 -29.98
C TRP A 40 -11.04 -16.34 -29.51
N ARG A 41 -10.94 -16.58 -28.20
CA ARG A 41 -10.36 -17.80 -27.62
C ARG A 41 -11.14 -19.05 -28.02
N LEU A 42 -12.48 -18.98 -28.01
CA LEU A 42 -13.34 -20.08 -28.42
C LEU A 42 -13.25 -20.35 -29.94
N LYS A 43 -13.18 -19.31 -30.76
CA LYS A 43 -13.12 -19.44 -32.23
C LYS A 43 -11.72 -19.79 -32.76
N HIS A 44 -10.65 -19.33 -32.10
CA HIS A 44 -9.26 -19.50 -32.55
C HIS A 44 -8.32 -19.80 -31.37
N PRO A 45 -8.44 -20.97 -30.73
CA PRO A 45 -7.70 -21.28 -29.51
C PRO A 45 -6.18 -21.25 -29.71
N GLU A 46 -5.68 -21.78 -30.82
CA GLU A 46 -4.23 -21.80 -31.08
C GLU A 46 -3.66 -20.44 -31.46
N ALA A 47 -4.39 -19.65 -32.25
CA ALA A 47 -3.97 -18.28 -32.57
C ALA A 47 -3.98 -17.40 -31.31
N TYR A 48 -4.95 -17.63 -30.42
CA TYR A 48 -4.98 -16.98 -29.11
C TYR A 48 -3.80 -17.36 -28.23
N ARG A 49 -3.46 -18.66 -28.18
CA ARG A 49 -2.30 -19.15 -27.44
C ARG A 49 -1.01 -18.54 -27.97
N ARG A 50 -0.76 -18.61 -29.28
CA ARG A 50 0.41 -17.98 -29.94
C ARG A 50 0.54 -16.49 -29.64
N LYS A 51 -0.58 -15.75 -29.65
CA LYS A 51 -0.59 -14.32 -29.33
C LYS A 51 -0.24 -14.05 -27.86
N LEU A 52 -0.73 -14.89 -26.95
CA LEU A 52 -0.36 -14.78 -25.53
C LEU A 52 1.11 -15.11 -25.33
N ASP A 53 1.59 -16.19 -25.94
CA ASP A 53 2.98 -16.65 -25.83
C ASP A 53 3.94 -15.60 -26.38
N TYR A 54 3.65 -15.02 -27.55
CA TYR A 54 4.39 -13.89 -28.09
C TYR A 54 4.40 -12.69 -27.14
N GLY A 55 3.24 -12.34 -26.57
CA GLY A 55 3.15 -11.23 -25.62
C GLY A 55 3.87 -11.49 -24.29
N ILE A 56 4.00 -12.74 -23.87
CA ILE A 56 4.80 -13.15 -22.70
C ILE A 56 6.28 -13.09 -23.05
N ALA A 57 6.69 -13.68 -24.18
CA ALA A 57 8.05 -13.69 -24.67
C ALA A 57 8.58 -12.25 -24.82
N TYR A 58 7.87 -11.38 -25.54
CA TYR A 58 8.23 -9.97 -25.69
C TYR A 58 8.43 -9.25 -24.35
N ARG A 59 7.56 -9.49 -23.35
CA ARG A 59 7.71 -8.88 -22.03
C ARG A 59 8.89 -9.45 -21.24
N ASN A 60 9.21 -10.72 -21.43
CA ASN A 60 10.37 -11.35 -20.79
C ASN A 60 11.66 -10.84 -21.43
N THR A 61 11.73 -10.81 -22.76
CA THR A 61 12.83 -10.22 -23.52
C THR A 61 13.07 -8.76 -23.13
N LEU A 62 12.02 -7.92 -23.09
CA LEU A 62 12.16 -6.52 -22.67
C LEU A 62 12.64 -6.40 -21.21
N ARG A 63 12.22 -7.32 -20.33
CA ARG A 63 12.67 -7.36 -18.93
C ARG A 63 14.14 -7.78 -18.81
N GLU A 64 14.61 -8.68 -19.68
CA GLU A 64 15.98 -9.19 -19.70
C GLU A 64 16.95 -8.19 -20.36
N GLU A 65 16.60 -7.67 -21.54
CA GLU A 65 17.43 -6.77 -22.33
C GLU A 65 17.46 -5.35 -21.77
N ASN A 66 16.34 -4.86 -21.22
CA ASN A 66 16.25 -3.50 -20.68
C ASN A 66 15.29 -3.42 -19.48
N PRO A 67 15.71 -3.95 -18.31
CA PRO A 67 14.88 -4.00 -17.10
C PRO A 67 14.38 -2.62 -16.66
N GLU A 68 15.20 -1.58 -16.82
CA GLU A 68 14.83 -0.21 -16.46
C GLU A 68 13.72 0.34 -17.35
N LEU A 69 13.82 0.16 -18.67
CA LEU A 69 12.78 0.58 -19.61
C LEU A 69 11.46 -0.19 -19.36
N TYR A 70 11.55 -1.50 -19.11
CA TYR A 70 10.38 -2.31 -18.75
C TYR A 70 9.67 -1.78 -17.51
N ASP A 71 10.43 -1.48 -16.45
CA ASP A 71 9.88 -0.95 -15.20
C ASP A 71 9.27 0.45 -15.39
N GLN A 72 9.93 1.32 -16.17
CA GLN A 72 9.42 2.65 -16.49
C GLN A 72 8.10 2.58 -17.28
N GLN A 73 8.06 1.79 -18.36
CA GLN A 73 6.85 1.63 -19.18
C GLN A 73 5.72 1.00 -18.37
N THR A 74 6.03 -0.01 -17.57
CA THR A 74 5.06 -0.67 -16.70
C THR A 74 4.50 0.32 -15.68
N ALA A 75 5.36 1.07 -14.99
CA ALA A 75 4.95 2.09 -14.04
C ALA A 75 4.14 3.22 -14.68
N ALA A 76 4.49 3.65 -15.90
CA ALA A 76 3.73 4.65 -16.66
C ALA A 76 2.33 4.15 -17.00
N ARG A 77 2.22 2.90 -17.50
CA ARG A 77 0.93 2.26 -17.79
C ARG A 77 0.05 2.18 -16.54
N TYR A 78 0.62 1.74 -15.41
CA TYR A 78 -0.12 1.70 -14.15
C TYR A 78 -0.59 3.08 -13.70
N ARG A 79 0.27 4.11 -13.78
CA ARG A 79 -0.09 5.48 -13.44
C ARG A 79 -1.24 6.01 -14.30
N ALA A 80 -1.18 5.81 -15.62
CA ALA A 80 -2.24 6.21 -16.55
C ALA A 80 -3.56 5.48 -16.26
N TYR A 81 -3.49 4.17 -16.01
CA TYR A 81 -4.64 3.35 -15.65
C TYR A 81 -5.34 3.88 -14.39
N TYR A 82 -4.60 4.05 -13.28
CA TYR A 82 -5.18 4.55 -12.04
C TYR A 82 -5.64 6.00 -12.14
N LYS A 83 -4.97 6.85 -12.93
CA LYS A 83 -5.43 8.22 -13.22
C LYS A 83 -6.83 8.20 -13.84
N LYS A 84 -7.06 7.33 -14.83
CA LYS A 84 -8.40 7.16 -15.42
C LYS A 84 -9.43 6.69 -14.39
N MET A 85 -9.07 5.73 -13.54
CA MET A 85 -9.99 5.24 -12.49
C MET A 85 -10.33 6.31 -11.44
N ARG A 86 -9.48 7.35 -11.24
CA ARG A 86 -9.82 8.50 -10.37
C ARG A 86 -10.92 9.37 -10.93
N GLN A 87 -10.99 9.46 -12.26
CA GLN A 87 -11.93 10.34 -12.95
C GLN A 87 -13.36 9.79 -12.92
N ASP A 88 -13.52 8.49 -12.69
CA ASP A 88 -14.81 7.80 -12.64
C ASP A 88 -14.82 6.77 -11.49
N PRO A 89 -15.04 7.23 -10.24
CA PRO A 89 -15.05 6.37 -9.06
C PRO A 89 -16.15 5.30 -9.11
N ASP A 90 -17.29 5.61 -9.72
CA ASP A 90 -18.46 4.72 -9.77
C ASP A 90 -18.25 3.55 -10.74
N ALA A 91 -17.71 3.82 -11.94
CA ALA A 91 -17.32 2.74 -12.85
C ALA A 91 -16.21 1.88 -12.25
N TRP A 92 -15.29 2.48 -11.48
CA TRP A 92 -14.27 1.74 -10.78
C TRP A 92 -14.86 0.84 -9.67
N ARG A 93 -15.80 1.34 -8.88
CA ARG A 93 -16.57 0.56 -7.90
C ARG A 93 -17.27 -0.62 -8.54
N LYS A 94 -18.08 -0.37 -9.56
CA LYS A 94 -18.79 -1.43 -10.31
C LYS A 94 -17.83 -2.52 -10.78
N ARG A 95 -16.65 -2.12 -11.27
CA ARG A 95 -15.63 -3.06 -11.74
C ARG A 95 -15.03 -3.89 -10.60
N ILE A 96 -14.75 -3.28 -9.46
CA ILE A 96 -14.25 -3.99 -8.29
C ILE A 96 -15.29 -5.00 -7.81
N ASP A 97 -16.55 -4.57 -7.66
CA ASP A 97 -17.63 -5.42 -7.16
C ASP A 97 -17.86 -6.63 -8.07
N GLN A 98 -17.77 -6.45 -9.39
CA GLN A 98 -17.82 -7.54 -10.37
C GLN A 98 -16.65 -8.54 -10.23
N THR A 99 -15.50 -8.09 -9.72
CA THR A 99 -14.28 -8.91 -9.64
C THR A 99 -14.16 -9.64 -8.29
N ILE A 100 -14.81 -9.13 -7.22
CA ILE A 100 -14.71 -9.70 -5.87
C ILE A 100 -15.05 -11.20 -5.82
N PRO A 101 -16.18 -11.69 -6.37
CA PRO A 101 -16.53 -13.12 -6.27
C PRO A 101 -15.48 -14.02 -6.94
N HIS A 102 -14.92 -13.58 -8.05
CA HIS A 102 -13.86 -14.31 -8.75
C HIS A 102 -12.56 -14.34 -7.93
N ILE A 103 -12.18 -13.23 -7.31
CA ILE A 103 -11.01 -13.16 -6.42
C ILE A 103 -11.21 -14.05 -5.20
N GLU A 104 -12.40 -14.08 -4.61
CA GLU A 104 -12.70 -14.93 -3.45
C GLU A 104 -12.61 -16.40 -3.80
N ARG A 105 -13.19 -16.82 -4.92
CA ARG A 105 -13.05 -18.19 -5.43
C ARG A 105 -11.58 -18.54 -5.70
N TRP A 106 -10.83 -17.64 -6.35
CA TRP A 106 -9.40 -17.84 -6.61
C TRP A 106 -8.59 -18.01 -5.32
N ARG A 107 -8.97 -17.32 -4.23
CA ARG A 107 -8.31 -17.44 -2.92
C ARG A 107 -8.68 -18.70 -2.12
N GLN A 108 -9.77 -19.39 -2.47
CA GLN A 108 -10.16 -20.63 -1.79
C GLN A 108 -9.34 -21.83 -2.28
N ASP A 109 -8.88 -21.78 -3.52
CA ASP A 109 -8.00 -22.77 -4.12
C ASP A 109 -6.70 -22.95 -3.30
N PRO A 110 -6.36 -24.18 -2.85
CA PRO A 110 -5.15 -24.48 -2.08
C PRO A 110 -3.84 -24.01 -2.73
N ASP A 111 -3.69 -24.18 -4.04
CA ASP A 111 -2.45 -23.83 -4.75
C ASP A 111 -2.27 -22.32 -4.78
N ASN A 112 -3.36 -21.60 -5.01
CA ASN A 112 -3.35 -20.14 -4.99
C ASN A 112 -3.07 -19.62 -3.57
N ARG A 113 -3.60 -20.27 -2.52
CA ARG A 113 -3.25 -19.94 -1.13
C ARG A 113 -1.75 -20.13 -0.89
N ALA A 114 -1.18 -21.26 -1.26
CA ALA A 114 0.25 -21.53 -1.12
C ALA A 114 1.09 -20.47 -1.84
N ARG A 115 0.69 -20.07 -3.07
CA ARG A 115 1.34 -18.99 -3.83
C ARG A 115 1.28 -17.64 -3.11
N ILE A 116 0.14 -17.29 -2.50
CA ILE A 116 0.00 -16.05 -1.72
C ILE A 116 0.91 -16.08 -0.50
N HIS A 117 0.98 -17.21 0.22
CA HIS A 117 1.86 -17.39 1.37
C HIS A 117 3.33 -17.23 0.97
N ALA A 118 3.81 -17.97 -0.02
CA ALA A 118 5.18 -17.85 -0.53
C ALA A 118 5.53 -16.44 -1.05
N ALA A 119 4.56 -15.73 -1.64
CA ALA A 119 4.76 -14.34 -2.05
C ALA A 119 4.88 -13.39 -0.85
N ARG A 120 4.10 -13.62 0.22
CA ARG A 120 4.19 -12.84 1.47
C ARG A 120 5.52 -13.07 2.18
N ASP A 121 6.00 -14.31 2.21
CA ASP A 121 7.27 -14.65 2.87
C ASP A 121 8.44 -14.00 2.15
N ARG A 122 8.52 -14.15 0.82
CA ARG A 122 9.52 -13.44 0.00
C ARG A 122 9.48 -11.92 0.17
N PHE A 123 8.27 -11.33 0.27
CA PHE A 123 8.13 -9.90 0.51
C PHE A 123 8.66 -9.49 1.89
N ARG A 124 8.40 -10.31 2.92
CA ARG A 124 8.89 -10.09 4.28
C ARG A 124 10.40 -10.20 4.33
N GLU A 125 10.99 -11.24 3.75
CA GLU A 125 12.43 -11.46 3.66
C GLU A 125 13.12 -10.29 2.96
N ALA A 126 12.61 -9.87 1.80
CA ALA A 126 13.17 -8.74 1.04
C ALA A 126 13.07 -7.38 1.77
N ARG A 127 12.31 -7.30 2.87
CA ARG A 127 12.14 -6.09 3.69
C ARG A 127 12.62 -6.29 5.12
N MET A 128 13.35 -7.37 5.39
CA MET A 128 13.80 -7.69 6.74
C MET A 128 14.74 -6.62 7.30
N GLU A 129 15.47 -5.89 6.45
CA GLU A 129 16.36 -4.78 6.86
C GLU A 129 15.79 -3.38 6.61
N ASP A 130 14.57 -3.29 6.07
CA ASP A 130 13.90 -2.00 5.87
C ASP A 130 13.34 -1.51 7.21
N GLU A 131 14.09 -0.68 7.93
CA GLU A 131 13.68 -0.11 9.22
C GLU A 131 12.33 0.62 9.16
N ARG A 132 12.03 1.26 8.01
CA ARG A 132 10.73 1.90 7.82
C ARG A 132 9.62 0.86 7.77
N TYR A 133 9.86 -0.24 7.09
CA TYR A 133 8.92 -1.35 7.05
C TYR A 133 8.74 -1.98 8.44
N LYS A 134 9.82 -2.16 9.21
CA LYS A 134 9.75 -2.64 10.61
C LYS A 134 8.88 -1.71 11.46
N PHE A 135 9.12 -0.39 11.42
CA PHE A 135 8.29 0.59 12.11
C PHE A 135 6.83 0.52 11.67
N TYR A 136 6.58 0.56 10.35
CA TYR A 136 5.25 0.50 9.77
C TYR A 136 4.45 -0.72 10.27
N VAL A 137 5.08 -1.90 10.28
CA VAL A 137 4.45 -3.14 10.76
C VAL A 137 4.21 -3.09 12.27
N ARG A 138 5.18 -2.58 13.06
CA ARG A 138 5.03 -2.44 14.51
C ARG A 138 3.89 -1.52 14.88
N LEU A 139 3.91 -0.27 14.40
CA LEU A 139 2.88 0.72 14.68
C LEU A 139 1.50 0.19 14.29
N LYS A 140 1.39 -0.45 13.11
CA LYS A 140 0.14 -1.09 12.70
C LYS A 140 -0.28 -2.14 13.71
N ASN A 141 0.60 -3.07 14.08
CA ASN A 141 0.27 -4.13 15.03
C ASN A 141 -0.11 -3.59 16.40
N TRP A 142 0.53 -2.52 16.86
CA TRP A 142 0.18 -1.86 18.11
C TRP A 142 -1.25 -1.32 18.08
N CYS A 143 -1.60 -0.55 17.04
CA CYS A 143 -2.96 -0.05 16.86
C CYS A 143 -3.99 -1.18 16.72
N TYR A 144 -3.63 -2.34 16.15
CA TYR A 144 -4.56 -3.47 16.05
C TYR A 144 -4.77 -4.22 17.37
N LYS A 145 -3.72 -4.36 18.19
CA LYS A 145 -3.73 -5.22 19.38
C LYS A 145 -4.11 -4.51 20.67
N TYR A 146 -3.79 -3.22 20.78
CA TYR A 146 -3.91 -2.48 22.04
C TYR A 146 -4.86 -1.29 21.85
N SER A 147 -6.01 -1.32 22.53
CA SER A 147 -6.99 -0.22 22.50
C SER A 147 -6.44 1.07 23.07
N TRP A 148 -5.72 0.99 24.20
CA TRP A 148 -5.09 2.16 24.83
C TRP A 148 -4.12 2.90 23.90
N VAL A 149 -3.45 2.22 22.97
CA VAL A 149 -2.59 2.88 21.97
C VAL A 149 -3.41 3.82 21.08
N ARG A 150 -4.66 3.44 20.79
CA ARG A 150 -5.56 4.25 19.96
C ARG A 150 -6.28 5.33 20.75
N GLU A 151 -6.74 4.97 21.94
CA GLU A 151 -7.73 5.75 22.68
C GLU A 151 -7.12 6.65 23.76
N GLN A 152 -5.93 6.32 24.28
CA GLN A 152 -5.34 7.00 25.45
C GLN A 152 -4.05 7.75 25.12
N LEU A 153 -3.37 7.43 24.01
CA LEU A 153 -2.13 8.11 23.66
C LEU A 153 -2.40 9.50 23.04
N PRO A 154 -1.57 10.52 23.36
CA PRO A 154 -1.75 11.89 22.89
C PRO A 154 -1.29 12.03 21.44
N TRP A 155 -2.14 11.63 20.50
CA TRP A 155 -1.88 11.77 19.08
C TRP A 155 -1.85 13.25 18.65
N LYS A 156 -0.95 13.60 17.71
CA LYS A 156 -0.68 15.00 17.33
C LYS A 156 -1.75 15.59 16.41
N SER A 157 -1.85 15.07 15.19
CA SER A 157 -2.74 15.63 14.15
C SER A 157 -3.82 14.65 13.71
N TYR A 158 -3.56 13.35 13.81
CA TYR A 158 -4.51 12.30 13.47
C TYR A 158 -4.47 11.21 14.51
N GLN A 159 -5.62 10.67 14.85
CA GLN A 159 -5.79 9.54 15.76
C GLN A 159 -6.18 8.26 15.00
N PRO A 160 -5.66 7.10 15.40
CA PRO A 160 -5.98 5.84 14.75
C PRO A 160 -7.36 5.33 15.20
N VAL A 161 -8.22 5.04 14.24
CA VAL A 161 -9.56 4.46 14.45
C VAL A 161 -9.56 3.04 13.88
N LEU A 162 -9.87 2.06 14.73
CA LEU A 162 -10.00 0.66 14.35
C LEU A 162 -11.47 0.25 14.36
N TYR A 163 -11.99 -0.11 13.19
CA TYR A 163 -13.34 -0.63 13.02
C TYR A 163 -13.36 -2.16 13.08
N ASP A 164 -14.46 -2.71 13.59
CA ASP A 164 -14.71 -4.17 13.60
C ASP A 164 -14.80 -4.72 12.17
N ASN A 165 -15.52 -4.01 11.32
CA ASN A 165 -15.68 -4.30 9.90
C ASN A 165 -14.83 -3.35 9.06
N LYS A 166 -14.53 -3.74 7.81
CA LYS A 166 -13.79 -2.85 6.91
C LYS A 166 -14.71 -1.69 6.52
N VAL A 167 -14.27 -0.47 6.78
CA VAL A 167 -14.98 0.76 6.42
C VAL A 167 -14.23 1.49 5.32
N GLU A 168 -14.97 2.10 4.42
CA GLU A 168 -14.43 2.90 3.33
C GLU A 168 -14.37 4.37 3.72
N HIS A 169 -13.21 4.97 3.51
CA HIS A 169 -13.02 6.40 3.60
C HIS A 169 -12.30 6.90 2.35
N HIS A 170 -12.53 8.18 2.04
CA HIS A 170 -11.68 8.90 1.11
C HIS A 170 -10.38 9.27 1.84
N CYS A 171 -9.22 8.93 1.25
CA CYS A 171 -7.94 9.28 1.85
C CYS A 171 -7.42 10.60 1.26
N ASP A 172 -7.33 11.65 2.07
CA ASP A 172 -6.90 12.98 1.62
C ASP A 172 -5.45 12.97 1.12
N GLY A 173 -4.57 12.23 1.80
CA GLY A 173 -3.15 12.17 1.44
C GLY A 173 -2.82 11.51 0.11
N CYS A 174 -3.65 10.58 -0.39
CA CYS A 174 -3.46 10.01 -1.73
C CYS A 174 -4.58 10.35 -2.71
N ASN A 175 -5.55 11.16 -2.28
CA ASN A 175 -6.76 11.54 -2.99
C ASN A 175 -7.41 10.32 -3.67
N TRP A 176 -7.79 9.34 -2.85
CA TRP A 176 -8.30 8.06 -3.33
C TRP A 176 -9.21 7.39 -2.29
N THR A 177 -10.41 7.00 -2.72
CA THR A 177 -11.34 6.20 -1.92
C THR A 177 -10.89 4.74 -1.86
N ARG A 178 -10.61 4.23 -0.65
CA ARG A 178 -10.13 2.85 -0.47
C ARG A 178 -11.29 1.86 -0.57
N LEU A 179 -11.70 1.55 -1.80
CA LEU A 179 -12.75 0.57 -2.07
C LEU A 179 -12.40 -0.81 -1.47
N GLY A 180 -13.41 -1.49 -0.92
CA GLY A 180 -13.28 -2.71 -0.10
C GLY A 180 -12.84 -2.43 1.35
N GLY A 181 -12.67 -1.16 1.70
CA GLY A 181 -12.43 -0.66 3.05
C GLY A 181 -11.10 -1.04 3.69
N LYS A 182 -10.83 -0.39 4.81
CA LYS A 182 -9.79 -0.77 5.78
C LYS A 182 -10.41 -0.81 7.17
N LYS A 183 -9.86 -1.67 8.03
CA LYS A 183 -10.24 -1.66 9.46
C LYS A 183 -9.56 -0.51 10.19
N LEU A 184 -8.28 -0.24 9.88
CA LEU A 184 -7.50 0.83 10.50
C LEU A 184 -7.44 2.07 9.60
N TRP A 185 -7.89 3.19 10.14
CA TRP A 185 -7.87 4.51 9.53
C TRP A 185 -7.28 5.54 10.49
N TRP A 186 -6.90 6.70 9.98
CA TRP A 186 -6.43 7.83 10.78
C TRP A 186 -7.39 9.00 10.58
N LYS A 187 -8.18 9.33 11.61
CA LYS A 187 -9.11 10.47 11.60
C LYS A 187 -8.34 11.72 12.04
N LYS A 188 -8.54 12.84 11.34
CA LYS A 188 -7.99 14.12 11.79
C LYS A 188 -8.57 14.47 13.16
N ILE A 189 -7.71 14.93 14.06
CA ILE A 189 -8.13 15.41 15.38
C ILE A 189 -8.72 16.80 15.20
N GLU A 190 -9.91 17.01 15.73
CA GLU A 190 -10.63 18.26 15.62
C GLU A 190 -10.09 19.23 16.67
N THR A 191 -9.61 20.39 16.22
CA THR A 191 -9.09 21.44 17.10
C THR A 191 -10.20 22.37 17.60
N SER A 192 -11.44 22.20 17.13
CA SER A 192 -12.61 22.99 17.54
C SER A 192 -13.85 22.09 17.58
N PRO A 193 -14.70 22.17 18.64
CA PRO A 193 -15.93 21.38 18.77
C PRO A 193 -16.97 21.61 17.67
N ALA A 194 -16.84 22.69 16.89
CA ALA A 194 -17.77 23.05 15.83
C ALA A 194 -17.41 22.48 14.45
N ALA A 195 -16.27 21.79 14.33
CA ALA A 195 -15.75 21.33 13.05
C ALA A 195 -15.66 19.80 13.02
N ASP A 196 -16.72 19.14 12.57
CA ASP A 196 -16.65 17.73 12.19
C ASP A 196 -15.73 17.61 10.97
N SER A 197 -14.47 17.23 11.20
CA SER A 197 -13.53 17.05 10.11
C SER A 197 -13.68 15.64 9.55
N CYS A 198 -14.34 15.53 8.41
CA CYS A 198 -14.42 14.28 7.62
C CYS A 198 -13.09 13.94 6.92
N SER A 199 -11.96 14.33 7.51
CA SER A 199 -10.62 14.17 6.95
C SER A 199 -9.99 12.88 7.45
N TRP A 200 -9.68 12.00 6.50
CA TRP A 200 -9.16 10.66 6.78
C TRP A 200 -7.88 10.41 6.01
N LEU A 201 -6.94 9.74 6.68
CA LEU A 201 -5.73 9.21 6.05
C LEU A 201 -5.72 7.69 6.14
N CYS A 202 -5.36 7.06 5.02
CA CYS A 202 -4.97 5.65 5.06
C CYS A 202 -3.63 5.51 5.79
N PHE A 203 -3.38 4.36 6.41
CA PHE A 203 -2.17 4.12 7.18
C PHE A 203 -0.86 4.39 6.39
N HIS A 204 -0.86 4.18 5.08
CA HIS A 204 0.30 4.50 4.23
C HIS A 204 0.56 6.00 4.05
N CYS A 205 -0.49 6.82 4.03
CA CYS A 205 -0.37 8.27 3.90
C CYS A 205 -0.10 8.95 5.23
N TYR A 206 -0.55 8.35 6.33
CA TYR A 206 -0.23 8.84 7.66
C TYR A 206 1.26 8.69 7.99
N VAL A 207 1.84 7.49 7.79
CA VAL A 207 3.24 7.22 8.16
C VAL A 207 4.21 7.93 7.20
N PRO A 208 5.03 8.89 7.69
CA PRO A 208 6.00 9.60 6.86
C PRO A 208 7.03 8.67 6.20
N LYS A 209 7.65 9.17 5.14
CA LYS A 209 8.66 8.40 4.39
C LYS A 209 10.07 8.51 4.98
N THR A 210 10.34 9.61 5.67
CA THR A 210 11.68 9.96 6.17
C THR A 210 11.69 9.93 7.70
N ASN A 211 11.04 10.89 8.34
CA ASN A 211 11.01 11.01 9.78
C ASN A 211 9.78 10.32 10.38
N TRP A 212 9.89 9.01 10.63
CA TRP A 212 8.78 8.24 11.19
C TRP A 212 8.40 8.63 12.63
N ALA A 213 9.27 9.33 13.36
CA ALA A 213 8.98 9.79 14.73
C ALA A 213 7.81 10.78 14.76
N GLU A 214 7.57 11.48 13.65
CA GLU A 214 6.39 12.35 13.48
C GLU A 214 5.07 11.57 13.52
N ALA A 215 5.08 10.28 13.17
CA ALA A 215 3.92 9.39 13.27
C ALA A 215 3.74 8.78 14.66
N LEU A 216 4.51 9.19 15.67
CA LEU A 216 4.30 8.77 17.05
C LEU A 216 3.48 9.81 17.83
N PRO A 217 2.79 9.38 18.89
CA PRO A 217 2.15 10.29 19.83
C PRO A 217 3.15 11.27 20.45
N GLN A 218 2.64 12.40 20.92
CA GLN A 218 3.42 13.40 21.62
C GLN A 218 4.07 12.83 22.88
N GLY A 219 5.39 12.98 23.02
CA GLY A 219 6.18 12.45 24.13
C GLY A 219 6.71 11.02 23.94
N TYR A 220 6.52 10.44 22.75
CA TYR A 220 6.95 9.08 22.36
C TYR A 220 7.84 9.08 21.11
N GLU A 221 8.27 10.26 20.63
CA GLU A 221 9.00 10.43 19.36
C GLU A 221 10.33 9.68 19.31
N ASP A 222 10.99 9.56 20.46
CA ASP A 222 12.25 8.84 20.67
C ASP A 222 12.09 7.31 20.55
N LEU A 223 10.86 6.81 20.62
CA LEU A 223 10.56 5.37 20.68
C LEU A 223 10.26 4.73 19.31
N GLY A 224 10.56 5.42 18.21
CA GLY A 224 10.24 4.93 16.85
C GLY A 224 10.89 3.60 16.46
N THR A 225 11.97 3.19 17.13
CA THR A 225 12.64 1.91 16.86
C THR A 225 12.48 0.90 17.98
N THR A 226 11.65 1.15 19.00
CA THR A 226 11.62 0.33 20.22
C THR A 226 10.51 -0.73 20.21
N THR A 227 10.38 -1.46 21.31
CA THR A 227 9.37 -2.51 21.50
C THR A 227 8.13 -1.97 22.20
N ILE A 228 7.01 -2.71 22.14
CA ILE A 228 5.79 -2.31 22.87
C ILE A 228 6.03 -2.18 24.39
N LYS A 229 6.97 -2.95 24.96
CA LYS A 229 7.32 -2.88 26.38
C LYS A 229 7.85 -1.49 26.75
N GLU A 230 8.66 -0.88 25.89
CA GLU A 230 9.16 0.48 26.09
C GLU A 230 8.05 1.53 25.98
N ILE A 231 7.11 1.34 25.04
CA ILE A 231 5.93 2.22 24.94
C ILE A 231 5.08 2.12 26.22
N ILE A 232 4.88 0.92 26.76
CA ILE A 232 4.14 0.71 28.02
C ILE A 232 4.87 1.40 29.18
N LYS A 233 6.18 1.18 29.31
CA LYS A 233 6.99 1.85 30.34
C LYS A 233 6.90 3.37 30.23
N ARG A 234 6.93 3.91 29.01
CA ARG A 234 6.78 5.35 28.76
C ARG A 234 5.39 5.85 29.11
N ARG A 235 4.34 5.10 28.76
CA ARG A 235 2.95 5.38 29.12
C ARG A 235 2.78 5.49 30.62
N ASP A 236 3.32 4.53 31.36
CA ASP A 236 3.22 4.50 32.82
C ASP A 236 4.02 5.67 33.43
N SER A 237 5.19 5.99 32.88
CA SER A 237 6.00 7.14 33.31
C SER A 237 5.33 8.50 33.08
N LEU A 238 4.46 8.60 32.08
CA LEU A 238 3.74 9.82 31.72
C LEU A 238 2.33 9.88 32.34
N GLY A 239 1.93 8.87 33.12
CA GLY A 239 0.59 8.80 33.72
C GLY A 239 -0.54 8.59 32.71
N HIS A 240 -0.24 8.07 31.52
CA HIS A 240 -1.25 7.76 30.51
C HIS A 240 -1.84 6.34 30.68
N GLY A 241 -1.43 5.61 31.72
CA GLY A 241 -1.95 4.28 32.05
C GLY A 241 -3.05 4.40 33.11
N GLY A 242 -4.29 4.06 32.71
CA GLY A 242 -5.41 3.80 33.62
C GLY A 242 -5.60 2.31 33.85
#